data_AF-A0A968H285-F1
#
_entry.id   AF-A0A968H285-F1
#
_cell.length_a   1.000
_cell.length_b   1.000
_cell.length_c   1.000
_cell.angle_alpha   90.00
_cell.angle_beta   90.00
_cell.angle_gamma   90.00
#
_symmetry.space_group_name_H-M   'P 1'
#
loop_
_entity.id
_entity.type
_entity.pdbx_description
1 polymer ?
#
loop_
_entity_poly.entity_id
_entity_poly.type
_entity_poly.pdbx_seq_one_letter_code
_entity_poly.pdbx_strand_id
1 'polypeptide(L)'
;MSDLPTAIRAASDALLRELEVLETLEEEKRLLDLDDPRISELSERIEAIAYRILAASAHQRALSENAEGPPIETHPRPVRAILAEWRDAERQRASAAPGSAEAMEAEARAQRAREEYRRAFEAARTRGSGLDDVAGA
;
A
#
# COMPACT_ATOMS: atom_id res chain seq x y z
N MET A 1 12.80 -12.91 8.54
CA MET A 1 11.53 -12.79 9.29
C MET A 1 11.12 -11.33 9.29
N SER A 2 9.92 -11.01 8.80
CA SER A 2 9.37 -9.65 8.90
C SER A 2 9.12 -9.31 10.35
N ASP A 3 9.46 -8.09 10.75
CA ASP A 3 9.07 -7.53 12.04
C ASP A 3 7.54 -7.35 12.09
N LEU A 4 6.90 -7.60 13.24
CA LEU A 4 5.44 -7.61 13.39
C LEU A 4 4.80 -6.28 12.94
N PRO A 5 5.33 -5.09 13.29
CA PRO A 5 4.82 -3.81 12.78
C PRO A 5 4.90 -3.68 11.26
N THR A 6 5.91 -4.28 10.63
CA THR A 6 6.03 -4.29 9.15
C THR A 6 4.96 -5.19 8.53
N ALA A 7 4.68 -6.35 9.14
CA ALA A 7 3.65 -7.26 8.67
C ALA A 7 2.24 -6.65 8.81
N ILE A 8 1.94 -6.03 9.96
CA ILE A 8 0.66 -5.35 10.20
C ILE A 8 0.47 -4.20 9.20
N ARG A 9 1.49 -3.36 8.99
CA ARG A 9 1.39 -2.30 7.98
C ARG A 9 1.17 -2.86 6.58
N ALA A 10 1.96 -3.84 6.16
CA ALA A 10 1.80 -4.41 4.82
C ALA A 10 0.40 -5.00 4.61
N ALA A 11 -0.16 -5.66 5.62
CA ALA A 11 -1.53 -6.17 5.60
C ALA A 11 -2.57 -5.03 5.56
N SER A 12 -2.34 -3.93 6.30
CA SER A 12 -3.18 -2.72 6.27
C SER A 12 -3.19 -2.06 4.90
N ASP A 13 -2.02 -1.79 4.34
CA ASP A 13 -1.88 -1.14 3.03
C ASP A 13 -2.50 -1.99 1.91
N ALA A 14 -2.37 -3.32 1.99
CA ALA A 14 -2.99 -4.23 1.04
C ALA A 14 -4.52 -4.20 1.11
N LEU A 15 -5.09 -4.22 2.31
CA LEU A 15 -6.54 -4.13 2.51
C LEU A 15 -7.11 -2.81 1.96
N LEU A 16 -6.45 -1.68 2.24
CA LEU A 16 -6.89 -0.37 1.76
C LEU A 16 -6.91 -0.32 0.22
N ARG A 17 -5.88 -0.84 -0.44
CA ARG A 17 -5.86 -0.92 -1.92
C ARG A 17 -6.98 -1.79 -2.48
N GLU A 18 -7.29 -2.93 -1.84
CA GLU A 18 -8.40 -3.77 -2.31
C GLU A 18 -9.76 -3.08 -2.12
N LEU A 19 -9.95 -2.32 -1.05
CA LEU A 19 -11.15 -1.52 -0.83
C LEU A 19 -11.32 -0.42 -1.88
N GLU A 20 -10.24 0.31 -2.23
CA GLU A 20 -10.27 1.32 -3.29
C GLU A 20 -10.65 0.72 -4.66
N VAL A 21 -10.11 -0.46 -4.99
CA VAL A 21 -10.47 -1.16 -6.23
C VAL A 21 -11.94 -1.61 -6.20
N LEU A 22 -12.42 -2.12 -5.06
CA LEU A 22 -13.81 -2.54 -4.90
C LEU A 22 -14.78 -1.35 -5.09
N GLU A 23 -14.47 -0.21 -4.47
CA GLU A 23 -15.24 1.03 -4.62
C GLU A 23 -15.31 1.45 -6.08
N THR A 24 -14.15 1.51 -6.76
CA THR A 24 -14.08 1.89 -8.19
C THR A 24 -14.96 1.01 -9.07
N LEU A 25 -14.93 -0.31 -8.88
CA LEU A 25 -15.74 -1.23 -9.68
C LEU A 25 -17.24 -1.09 -9.40
N GLU A 26 -17.61 -0.81 -8.16
CA GLU A 26 -19.00 -0.66 -7.78
C GLU A 26 -19.60 0.68 -8.27
N GLU A 27 -18.78 1.73 -8.29
CA GLU A 27 -19.10 2.99 -8.96
C GLU A 27 -19.26 2.80 -10.48
N GLU A 28 -18.35 2.08 -11.13
CA GLU A 28 -18.44 1.76 -12.56
C GLU A 28 -19.75 1.00 -12.87
N LYS A 29 -20.08 -0.03 -12.07
CA LYS A 29 -21.30 -0.82 -12.25
C LYS A 29 -22.56 0.03 -12.11
N ARG A 30 -22.57 1.01 -11.20
CA ARG A 30 -23.72 1.92 -10.96
C ARG A 30 -24.02 2.85 -12.14
N LEU A 31 -23.09 3.02 -13.06
CA LEU A 31 -23.25 3.86 -14.25
C LEU A 31 -23.78 3.07 -15.46
N LEU A 32 -23.89 1.74 -15.35
CA LEU A 32 -24.38 0.89 -16.43
C LEU A 32 -25.91 0.74 -16.37
N ASP A 33 -26.51 0.57 -17.54
CA ASP A 33 -27.92 0.15 -17.65
C ASP A 33 -28.09 -1.30 -17.18
N LEU A 34 -29.25 -1.62 -16.59
CA LEU A 34 -29.49 -2.92 -15.94
C LEU A 34 -29.41 -4.14 -16.88
N ASP A 35 -29.55 -3.91 -18.19
CA ASP A 35 -29.44 -4.93 -19.24
C ASP A 35 -28.04 -4.99 -19.88
N ASP A 36 -27.11 -4.13 -19.47
CA ASP A 36 -25.72 -4.19 -19.93
C ASP A 36 -25.07 -5.51 -19.43
N PRO A 37 -24.56 -6.37 -20.34
CA PRO A 37 -23.95 -7.65 -19.96
C PRO A 37 -22.76 -7.49 -19.00
N ARG A 38 -22.08 -6.34 -18.98
CA ARG A 38 -20.97 -6.05 -18.07
C ARG A 38 -21.40 -5.99 -16.61
N ILE A 39 -22.69 -5.83 -16.30
CA ILE A 39 -23.16 -5.87 -14.90
C ILE A 39 -22.85 -7.20 -14.25
N SER A 40 -23.06 -8.32 -14.96
CA SER A 40 -22.77 -9.66 -14.42
C SER A 40 -21.27 -9.83 -14.20
N GLU A 41 -20.46 -9.43 -15.19
CA GLU A 41 -18.99 -9.53 -15.12
C GLU A 41 -18.41 -8.67 -13.97
N LEU A 42 -18.88 -7.43 -13.81
CA LEU A 42 -18.47 -6.57 -12.71
C LEU A 42 -18.90 -7.16 -11.37
N SER A 43 -20.12 -7.69 -11.28
CA SER A 43 -20.62 -8.32 -10.04
C SER A 43 -19.76 -9.51 -9.60
N GLU A 44 -19.37 -10.38 -10.53
CA GLU A 44 -18.45 -11.50 -10.25
C GLU A 44 -17.07 -11.00 -9.76
N ARG A 45 -16.53 -9.95 -10.39
CA ARG A 45 -15.24 -9.37 -9.98
C ARG A 45 -15.32 -8.72 -8.60
N ILE A 46 -16.42 -8.01 -8.31
CA ILE A 46 -16.71 -7.40 -7.02
C ILE A 46 -16.83 -8.46 -5.92
N GLU A 47 -17.57 -9.55 -6.18
CA GLU A 47 -17.66 -10.69 -5.25
C GLU A 47 -16.28 -11.30 -4.98
N ALA A 48 -15.49 -11.55 -6.02
CA ALA A 48 -14.14 -12.11 -5.86
C ALA A 48 -13.23 -11.22 -5.01
N ILE A 49 -13.29 -9.89 -5.17
CA ILE A 49 -12.54 -8.95 -4.35
C ILE A 49 -13.07 -8.94 -2.91
N ALA A 50 -14.39 -8.96 -2.70
CA ALA A 50 -14.99 -9.01 -1.37
C ALA A 50 -14.55 -10.25 -0.57
N TYR A 51 -14.42 -11.41 -1.22
CA TYR A 51 -13.86 -12.61 -0.56
C TYR A 51 -12.40 -12.42 -0.13
N ARG A 52 -11.56 -11.79 -0.97
CA ARG A 52 -10.17 -11.50 -0.61
C ARG A 52 -10.07 -10.52 0.55
N ILE A 53 -10.89 -9.47 0.55
CA ILE A 53 -11.02 -8.51 1.66
C ILE A 53 -11.40 -9.24 2.96
N LEU A 54 -12.39 -10.13 2.91
CA LEU A 54 -12.79 -10.91 4.09
C LEU A 54 -11.63 -11.76 4.61
N ALA A 55 -10.94 -12.49 3.74
CA ALA A 55 -9.77 -13.29 4.12
C ALA A 55 -8.64 -12.42 4.71
N ALA A 56 -8.35 -11.28 4.09
CA ALA A 56 -7.35 -10.32 4.56
C ALA A 56 -7.71 -9.73 5.93
N SER A 57 -8.98 -9.41 6.16
CA SER A 57 -9.46 -8.90 7.45
C SER A 57 -9.30 -9.92 8.58
N ALA A 58 -9.55 -11.21 8.29
CA ALA A 58 -9.32 -12.28 9.25
C ALA A 58 -7.83 -12.45 9.57
N HIS A 59 -6.97 -12.33 8.56
CA HIS A 59 -5.52 -12.35 8.75
C HIS A 59 -5.03 -11.16 9.59
N GLN A 60 -5.51 -9.95 9.32
CA GLN A 60 -5.19 -8.76 10.13
C GLN A 60 -5.60 -8.93 11.58
N ARG A 61 -6.80 -9.47 11.84
CA ARG A 61 -7.23 -9.79 13.20
C ARG A 61 -6.23 -10.70 13.89
N ALA A 62 -5.83 -11.80 13.26
CA ALA A 62 -4.83 -12.73 13.81
C ALA A 62 -3.46 -12.06 14.05
N LEU A 63 -3.02 -11.16 13.17
CA LEU A 63 -1.80 -10.37 13.39
C LEU A 63 -1.91 -9.39 14.58
N SER A 64 -3.12 -8.87 14.83
CA SER A 64 -3.37 -7.87 15.87
C SER A 64 -3.61 -8.45 17.27
N GLU A 65 -4.04 -9.72 17.38
CA GLU A 65 -4.45 -10.36 18.65
C GLU A 65 -3.36 -10.33 19.73
N ASN A 66 -2.08 -10.25 19.35
CA ASN A 66 -0.95 -10.17 20.27
C ASN A 66 0.00 -8.99 19.93
N ALA A 67 -0.49 -8.01 19.17
CA ALA A 67 0.31 -6.86 18.80
C ALA A 67 0.41 -5.87 19.97
N GLU A 68 1.62 -5.65 20.46
CA GLU A 68 1.95 -4.63 21.46
C GLU A 68 2.89 -3.59 20.85
N GLY A 69 2.72 -2.33 21.24
CA GLY A 69 3.58 -1.24 20.79
C GLY A 69 2.78 0.01 20.37
N PRO A 70 3.49 1.09 20.00
CA PRO A 70 2.85 2.31 19.54
C PRO A 70 2.20 2.10 18.15
N PRO A 71 1.32 3.01 17.70
CA PRO A 71 0.61 2.87 16.43
C PRO A 71 1.56 2.60 15.26
N ILE A 72 1.17 1.75 14.31
CA ILE A 72 2.03 1.38 13.17
C ILE A 72 2.56 2.60 12.42
N GLU A 73 1.76 3.67 12.28
CA GLU A 73 2.14 4.95 11.67
C GLU A 73 3.37 5.60 12.30
N THR A 74 3.62 5.35 13.58
CA THR A 74 4.80 5.87 14.30
C THR A 74 6.09 5.09 13.98
N HIS A 75 5.97 3.88 13.43
CA HIS A 75 7.09 3.07 12.98
C HIS A 75 7.36 3.35 11.49
N PRO A 76 8.45 4.02 11.10
CA PRO A 76 8.77 4.18 9.68
C PRO A 76 8.96 2.81 8.99
N ARG A 77 8.50 2.67 7.74
CA ARG A 77 8.77 1.46 6.95
C ARG A 77 10.29 1.27 6.82
N PRO A 78 10.79 0.02 6.81
CA PRO A 78 12.20 -0.23 6.54
C PRO A 78 12.59 0.38 5.19
N VAL A 79 13.66 1.18 5.15
CA VAL A 79 14.16 1.87 3.93
C VAL A 79 14.33 0.90 2.76
N ARG A 80 14.81 -0.32 3.03
CA ARG A 80 14.95 -1.39 2.02
C ARG A 80 13.63 -1.78 1.35
N ALA A 81 12.51 -1.74 2.07
CA ALA A 81 11.19 -2.09 1.56
C ALA A 81 10.65 -0.97 0.66
N ILE A 82 10.82 0.29 1.06
CA ILE A 82 10.48 1.47 0.26
C ILE A 82 11.26 1.45 -1.06
N LEU A 83 12.58 1.18 -1.00
CA LEU A 83 13.42 1.09 -2.19
C LEU A 83 13.08 -0.10 -3.10
N ALA A 84 12.62 -1.22 -2.55
CA ALA A 84 12.17 -2.36 -3.34
C ALA A 84 10.89 -1.98 -4.11
N GLU A 85 9.89 -1.43 -3.42
CA GLU A 85 8.65 -0.95 -4.05
C GLU A 85 8.91 0.08 -5.14
N TRP A 86 9.80 1.04 -4.89
CA TRP A 86 10.17 2.04 -5.88
C TRP A 86 10.80 1.38 -7.12
N ARG A 87 11.79 0.49 -6.95
CA ARG A 87 12.42 -0.21 -8.09
C ARG A 87 11.41 -1.04 -8.87
N ASP A 88 10.46 -1.67 -8.20
CA ASP A 88 9.45 -2.49 -8.84
C ASP A 88 8.48 -1.63 -9.67
N ALA A 89 8.05 -0.49 -9.12
CA ALA A 89 7.25 0.50 -9.83
C ALA A 89 7.99 1.07 -11.06
N GLU A 90 9.29 1.38 -10.94
CA GLU A 90 10.08 1.85 -12.09
C GLU A 90 10.22 0.79 -13.18
N ARG A 91 10.42 -0.48 -12.81
CA ARG A 91 10.47 -1.59 -13.79
C ARG A 91 9.13 -1.74 -14.51
N GLN A 92 8.02 -1.70 -13.77
CA GLN A 92 6.68 -1.79 -14.36
C GLN A 92 6.36 -0.61 -15.28
N ARG A 93 6.75 0.60 -14.90
CA ARG A 93 6.62 1.80 -15.74
C ARG A 93 7.41 1.67 -17.04
N ALA A 94 8.63 1.11 -16.98
CA ALA A 94 9.47 0.92 -18.16
C ALA A 94 8.92 -0.14 -19.13
N SER A 95 8.17 -1.11 -18.64
CA SER A 95 7.52 -2.14 -19.47
C SER A 95 6.13 -1.76 -19.99
N ALA A 96 5.46 -0.81 -19.35
CA ALA A 96 4.11 -0.40 -19.72
C ALA A 96 4.09 0.48 -20.98
N ALA A 97 3.02 0.39 -21.77
CA ALA A 97 2.83 1.26 -22.92
C ALA A 97 2.75 2.74 -22.47
N PRO A 98 3.44 3.68 -23.16
CA PRO A 98 3.41 5.10 -22.80
C PRO A 98 1.98 5.66 -22.77
N GLY A 99 1.62 6.36 -21.70
CA GLY A 99 0.28 6.95 -21.52
C GLY A 99 -0.82 5.95 -21.17
N SER A 100 -0.50 4.67 -20.98
CA SER A 100 -1.48 3.68 -20.51
C SER A 100 -1.81 3.87 -19.03
N ALA A 101 -2.97 3.35 -18.59
CA ALA A 101 -3.35 3.33 -17.18
C ALA A 101 -2.30 2.64 -16.31
N GLU A 102 -1.71 1.54 -16.79
CA GLU A 102 -0.64 0.82 -16.08
C GLU A 102 0.62 1.70 -15.90
N ALA A 103 1.00 2.47 -16.92
CA ALA A 103 2.11 3.41 -16.82
C ALA A 103 1.84 4.54 -15.82
N MET A 104 0.60 5.06 -15.79
CA MET A 104 0.17 6.10 -14.84
C MET A 104 0.14 5.59 -13.41
N GLU A 105 -0.39 4.39 -13.17
CA GLU A 105 -0.39 3.75 -11.85
C GLU A 105 1.03 3.48 -11.34
N ALA A 106 1.90 2.97 -12.21
CA ALA A 106 3.29 2.71 -11.88
C ALA A 106 4.04 4.01 -11.54
N GLU A 107 3.79 5.10 -12.27
CA GLU A 107 4.33 6.43 -11.95
C GLU A 107 3.86 6.93 -10.58
N ALA A 108 2.55 6.87 -10.31
CA ALA A 108 1.99 7.30 -9.03
C ALA A 108 2.58 6.50 -7.86
N ARG A 109 2.79 5.19 -8.04
CA ARG A 109 3.43 4.32 -7.04
C ARG A 109 4.89 4.71 -6.81
N ALA A 110 5.65 4.96 -7.88
CA ALA A 110 7.04 5.40 -7.79
C ALA A 110 7.16 6.76 -7.07
N GLN A 111 6.27 7.70 -7.36
CA GLN A 111 6.26 9.02 -6.71
C GLN A 111 5.97 8.91 -5.21
N ARG A 112 4.96 8.13 -4.80
CA ARG A 112 4.67 7.88 -3.38
C ARG A 112 5.88 7.27 -2.65
N ALA A 113 6.51 6.26 -3.25
CA ALA A 113 7.68 5.62 -2.66
C ALA A 113 8.90 6.57 -2.53
N ARG A 114 9.10 7.49 -3.50
CA ARG A 114 10.13 8.54 -3.43
C ARG A 114 9.89 9.51 -2.28
N GLU A 115 8.67 9.99 -2.14
CA GLU A 115 8.29 10.92 -1.06
C GLU A 115 8.41 10.25 0.31
N GLU A 116 8.02 8.99 0.42
CA GLU A 116 8.19 8.21 1.64
C GLU A 116 9.67 8.00 1.98
N TYR A 117 10.50 7.63 1.00
CA TYR A 117 11.94 7.49 1.20
C TYR A 117 12.56 8.80 1.70
N ARG A 118 12.19 9.93 1.09
CA ARG A 118 12.67 11.26 1.52
C ARG A 118 12.32 11.53 2.98
N ARG A 119 11.07 11.30 3.40
CA ARG A 119 10.64 11.47 4.80
C ARG A 119 11.40 10.54 5.74
N ALA A 120 11.58 9.27 5.38
CA ALA A 120 12.31 8.30 6.17
C ALA A 120 13.79 8.70 6.34
N PHE A 121 14.42 9.19 5.27
CA PHE A 121 15.80 9.66 5.27
C PHE A 121 15.98 10.93 6.11
N GLU A 122 15.10 11.92 5.95
CA GLU A 122 15.08 13.14 6.75
C GLU A 122 14.91 12.83 8.25
N ALA A 123 13.98 11.94 8.60
CA ALA A 123 13.76 11.52 9.99
C ALA A 123 14.94 10.75 10.58
N ALA A 124 15.66 9.96 9.78
CA ALA A 124 16.89 9.30 10.21
C ALA A 124 18.03 10.31 10.44
N ARG A 125 18.17 11.31 9.56
CA ARG A 125 19.16 12.39 9.68
C ARG A 125 18.95 13.23 10.94
N THR A 126 17.71 13.59 11.25
CA THR A 126 17.37 14.36 12.47
C THR A 126 17.64 13.56 13.74
N ARG A 127 17.36 12.25 13.74
CA ARG A 127 17.65 11.37 14.89
C ARG A 127 19.14 11.12 15.10
N GLY A 128 19.92 11.02 14.03
CA GLY A 128 21.39 10.90 14.12
C GLY A 128 22.04 12.18 14.68
N SER A 129 21.59 13.35 14.21
CA SER A 129 22.12 14.65 14.66
C SER A 129 21.82 14.95 16.14
N GLY A 130 20.72 14.43 16.70
CA GLY A 130 20.36 14.64 18.11
C GLY A 130 21.09 13.73 19.11
N LEU A 131 21.72 12.65 18.64
CA LEU A 131 22.57 11.77 19.47
C LEU A 131 23.99 12.33 19.63
N ASP A 132 24.48 13.13 18.66
CA ASP A 132 25.80 13.77 18.73
C ASP A 132 25.83 14.99 19.68
N ASP A 133 24.70 15.68 19.89
CA ASP A 133 24.62 16.85 20.80
C ASP A 133 24.56 16.49 22.30
N VAL A 134 24.20 15.25 22.66
CA VAL A 134 24.09 14.81 24.08
C VAL A 134 25.40 14.23 24.61
N ALA A 135 26.32 13.83 23.74
CA ALA A 135 27.63 13.28 24.12
C ALA A 135 28.72 14.36 24.36
N GLY A 136 28.38 15.64 24.27
CA GLY A 136 29.30 16.77 24.36
C GLY A 136 29.08 17.75 25.52
N ALA A 137 28.29 17.40 26.53
CA ALA A 137 27.99 18.25 27.69
C ALA A 137 28.50 17.67 29.02
#